data_AF-A0A6P1EAE2-F1
#
_entry.id   AF-A0A6P1EAE2-F1
#
_cell.length_a   1.000
_cell.length_b   1.000
_cell.length_c   1.000
_cell.angle_alpha   90.00
_cell.angle_beta   90.00
_cell.angle_gamma   90.00
#
_symmetry.space_group_name_H-M   'P 1'
#
loop_
_entity.id
_entity.type
_entity.pdbx_description
1 polymer ?
#
loop_
_entity_poly.entity_id
_entity_poly.type
_entity_poly.pdbx_seq_one_letter_code
_entity_poly.pdbx_strand_id
1 'polypeptide(L)' 'MESFFNKLKVELGDLSKNNSAEELITAVKKWIIYYNTERIQMKLGGTSPIKYRLRAA' A
#
# COMPACT_ATOMS: atom_id res chain seq x y z
N MET A 1 13.47 -9.79 3.06
CA MET A 1 12.37 -8.96 3.59
C MET A 1 12.04 -7.90 2.56
N GLU A 2 10.93 -8.04 1.83
CA GLU A 2 10.57 -7.04 0.81
C GLU A 2 9.96 -5.82 1.50
N SER A 3 10.71 -4.71 1.50
CA SER A 3 10.37 -3.49 2.24
C SER A 3 9.08 -2.84 1.72
N PHE A 4 8.28 -2.27 2.61
CA PHE A 4 7.04 -1.55 2.28
C PHE A 4 7.25 -0.53 1.14
N PHE A 5 8.36 0.21 1.21
CA PHE A 5 8.72 1.22 0.21
C PHE A 5 9.15 0.63 -1.14
N ASN A 6 9.71 -0.59 -1.16
CA ASN A 6 10.03 -1.25 -2.44
C ASN A 6 8.75 -1.63 -3.17
N LYS A 7 7.74 -2.13 -2.45
CA LYS A 7 6.41 -2.45 -3.01
C LYS A 7 5.70 -1.20 -3.49
N LEU A 8 5.72 -0.14 -2.68
CA LEU A 8 5.18 1.16 -3.06
C LEU A 8 5.77 1.64 -4.40
N LYS A 9 7.10 1.60 -4.54
CA LYS A 9 7.79 2.03 -5.76
C LYS A 9 7.46 1.17 -6.97
N VAL A 10 7.40 -0.15 -6.81
CA VAL A 10 7.08 -1.08 -7.91
C VAL A 10 5.62 -0.95 -8.34
N GLU A 11 4.70 -0.87 -7.37
CA GLU A 11 3.25 -0.83 -7.65
C GLU A 11 2.76 0.54 -8.12
N LEU A 12 3.36 1.64 -7.65
CA LEU A 12 3.08 2.98 -8.20
C LEU A 12 3.81 3.25 -9.53
N GLY A 13 4.77 2.39 -9.90
CA GLY A 13 5.52 2.51 -11.15
C GLY A 13 6.41 3.75 -11.20
N ASP A 14 6.58 4.30 -12.41
CA ASP A 14 7.45 5.46 -12.62
C ASP A 14 6.79 6.74 -12.07
N LEU A 15 7.12 7.04 -10.81
CA LEU A 15 6.64 8.24 -10.12
C LEU A 15 7.06 9.54 -10.81
N SER A 16 8.05 9.50 -11.70
CA SER A 16 8.54 10.64 -12.49
C SER A 16 7.58 11.05 -13.60
N LYS A 17 6.55 10.24 -13.90
CA LYS A 17 5.45 10.62 -14.81
C LYS A 17 4.37 11.47 -14.14
N ASN A 18 4.43 11.66 -12.83
CA ASN A 18 3.48 12.53 -12.15
C ASN A 18 3.82 13.99 -12.44
N ASN A 19 2.91 14.68 -13.13
CA ASN A 19 3.09 16.08 -13.54
C ASN A 19 3.14 17.07 -12.35
N SER A 20 2.81 16.64 -11.13
CA SER A 20 2.77 17.52 -9.95
C SER A 20 2.93 16.75 -8.64
N ALA A 21 3.47 17.42 -7.62
CA ALA A 21 3.62 16.86 -6.27
C ALA A 21 2.28 16.44 -5.66
N GLU A 22 1.19 17.15 -5.97
CA GLU A 22 -0.16 16.84 -5.47
C GLU A 22 -0.69 15.51 -6.02
N GLU A 23 -0.45 15.22 -7.31
CA GLU A 23 -0.81 13.95 -7.94
C GLU A 23 -0.03 12.80 -7.31
N LEU A 24 1.27 13.01 -7.07
CA LEU A 24 2.11 12.04 -6.38
C LEU A 24 1.60 11.74 -4.96
N ILE A 25 1.29 12.79 -4.19
CA ILE A 25 0.75 12.66 -2.83
C ILE A 25 -0.58 11.90 -2.86
N THR A 26 -1.45 12.21 -3.82
CA THR A 26 -2.75 11.55 -3.98
C THR A 26 -2.59 10.08 -4.33
N ALA A 27 -1.69 9.74 -5.26
CA ALA A 27 -1.40 8.37 -5.64
C ALA A 27 -0.84 7.55 -4.46
N VAL A 28 0.12 8.13 -3.71
CA VAL A 28 0.68 7.50 -2.50
C VAL A 28 -0.40 7.30 -1.44
N LYS A 29 -1.26 8.30 -1.17
CA LYS A 29 -2.36 8.16 -0.21
C LYS A 29 -3.33 7.04 -0.61
N LYS A 30 -3.74 6.98 -1.88
CA LYS A 30 -4.61 5.91 -2.40
C LYS A 30 -3.96 4.54 -2.22
N TRP A 31 -2.67 4.41 -2.55
CA TRP A 31 -1.95 3.17 -2.39
C TRP A 31 -1.82 2.73 -0.93
N ILE A 32 -1.56 3.67 -0.01
CA ILE A 32 -1.50 3.38 1.44
C ILE A 32 -2.85 2.86 1.95
N ILE A 33 -3.96 3.47 1.53
CA ILE A 33 -5.30 3.01 1.91
C ILE A 33 -5.49 1.58 1.41
N TYR A 34 -5.35 1.35 0.11
CA TYR A 34 -5.43 0.02 -0.50
C TYR A 34 -4.56 -1.02 0.22
N TYR A 35 -3.30 -0.68 0.51
CA TYR A 35 -2.37 -1.57 1.21
C TYR A 35 -2.91 -1.99 2.59
N ASN A 36 -3.53 -1.08 3.33
CA ASN A 36 -3.98 -1.33 4.69
C ASN A 36 -5.37 -1.97 4.77
N THR A 37 -6.29 -1.61 3.88
CA THR A 37 -7.70 -2.02 3.94
C THR A 37 -8.02 -3.22 3.07
N GLU A 38 -7.41 -3.32 1.89
CA GLU A 38 -7.84 -4.25 0.83
C GLU A 38 -6.78 -5.31 0.52
N ARG A 39 -5.50 -4.97 0.66
CA ARG A 39 -4.41 -5.86 0.24
C ARG A 39 -4.37 -7.15 1.05
N ILE A 40 -4.66 -8.25 0.38
CA ILE A 40 -4.63 -9.60 0.96
C ILE A 40 -3.18 -10.01 1.19
N GLN A 41 -2.82 -10.29 2.45
CA GLN A 41 -1.51 -10.81 2.78
C GLN A 41 -1.63 -12.26 3.27
N MET A 42 -1.03 -13.20 2.55
CA MET A 42 -1.07 -14.63 2.93
C MET A 42 -0.47 -14.86 4.32
N LYS A 43 0.59 -14.13 4.67
CA LYS A 43 1.19 -14.13 6.02
C LYS A 43 0.23 -13.70 7.13
N LEU A 44 -0.85 -12.99 6.79
CA LEU A 44 -1.90 -12.56 7.72
C LEU A 44 -3.15 -13.46 7.62
N GLY A 45 -2.98 -14.71 7.17
CA GLY A 45 -4.08 -15.64 6.97
C GLY A 45 -5.06 -15.20 5.88
N GLY A 46 -4.56 -14.53 4.83
CA GLY A 46 -5.40 -14.05 3.73
C GLY A 46 -6.26 -12.84 4.09
N THR A 47 -5.85 -12.05 5.07
CA THR A 47 -6.55 -10.82 5.47
C THR A 47 -5.73 -9.57 5.15
N SER A 48 -6.41 -8.42 5.11
CA SER A 48 -5.74 -7.13 5.02
C SER A 48 -5.12 -6.72 6.36
N PRO A 49 -4.08 -5.87 6.36
CA PRO A 49 -3.38 -5.46 7.58
C PRO A 49 -4.30 -4.94 8.69
N ILE A 50 -5.28 -4.10 8.35
CA ILE A 50 -6.24 -3.59 9.34
C ILE A 50 -7.13 -4.72 9.86
N LYS A 51 -7.65 -5.58 8.98
CA LYS A 51 -8.51 -6.70 9.37
C LYS A 51 -7.78 -7.70 10.27
N TYR A 52 -6.50 -7.94 10.01
CA TYR A 52 -5.64 -8.73 10.88
C TYR A 52 -5.49 -8.08 12.26
N ARG A 53 -5.19 -6.77 12.32
CA ARG A 53 -5.05 -6.03 13.58
C ARG A 53 -6.34 -6.02 14.40
N LEU A 54 -7.49 -5.90 13.76
CA LEU A 54 -8.80 -5.97 14.41
C LEU A 54 -9.12 -7.37 14.95
N ARG A 55 -8.67 -8.43 14.28
CA ARG A 55 -8.86 -9.82 14.73
C ARG A 55 -7.93 -10.23 15.87
N ALA A 56 -6.78 -9.56 15.98
CA ALA A 56 -5.79 -9.80 17.04
C ALA A 56 -6.01 -8.93 18.29
N ALA A 57 -7.03 -8.05 18.29
CA ALA A 57 -7.48 -7.27 19.44
C ALA A 57 -8.53 -8.06 20.24
#